data_AF-A0A4Y2NUU2-F1
#
_entry.id   AF-A0A4Y2NUU2-F1
#
_cell.length_a   1.000
_cell.length_b   1.000
_cell.length_c   1.000
_cell.angle_alpha   90.00
_cell.angle_beta   90.00
_cell.angle_gamma   90.00
#
_symmetry.space_group_name_H-M   'P 1'
#
loop_
_entity.id
_entity.type
_entity.pdbx_description
1 polymer ?
#
loop_
_entity_poly.entity_id
_entity_poly.type
_entity_poly.pdbx_seq_one_letter_code
_entity_poly.pdbx_strand_id
1 'polypeptide(L)'
;MHNVRNNSLSRPVIYLDEAWVNTNHSPKFIRQSSASEGGLKVSLGKGSRLIICHAGYANQSFIPSAQLVFLSKSTVDYHEEMNSEVFKKWFLDLLRGLDEPCVIVIDNASYHSE
;
A
#
# COMPACT_ATOMS: atom_id res chain seq x y z
N MET A 1 15.10 -5.24 19.93
CA MET A 1 14.58 -5.62 18.60
C MET A 1 13.90 -6.98 18.76
N HIS A 2 12.56 -7.01 18.75
CA HIS A 2 11.84 -8.28 18.82
C HIS A 2 11.98 -9.01 17.48
N ASN A 3 12.36 -10.29 17.51
CA ASN A 3 12.61 -11.07 16.31
C ASN A 3 11.28 -11.60 15.76
N VAL A 4 10.48 -10.72 15.15
CA VAL A 4 9.10 -11.00 14.71
C VAL A 4 9.04 -11.95 13.50
N ARG A 5 10.20 -12.26 12.89
CA ARG A 5 10.32 -13.16 11.73
C ARG A 5 10.44 -14.64 12.08
N ASN A 6 10.55 -14.99 13.37
CA ASN A 6 10.65 -16.39 13.78
C ASN A 6 9.26 -17.05 13.80
N ASN A 7 9.17 -18.24 13.21
CA ASN A 7 8.00 -19.12 13.16
C ASN A 7 7.50 -19.64 14.53
N SER A 8 8.03 -19.11 15.64
CA SER A 8 7.69 -19.49 17.02
C SER A 8 6.75 -18.49 17.71
N LEU A 9 6.11 -17.59 16.97
CA LEU A 9 5.13 -16.67 17.52
C LEU A 9 3.80 -17.41 17.72
N SER A 10 3.26 -17.35 18.94
CA SER A 10 1.95 -17.93 19.26
C SER A 10 0.78 -17.17 18.67
N ARG A 11 1.02 -15.97 18.12
CA ARG A 11 0.01 -15.07 17.56
C ARG A 11 0.31 -14.80 16.09
N PRO A 12 -0.72 -14.64 15.24
CA PRO A 12 -0.53 -14.24 13.86
C PRO A 12 0.18 -12.89 13.78
N VAL A 13 1.07 -12.76 12.81
CA VAL A 13 1.70 -11.49 12.46
C VAL A 13 1.05 -10.97 11.19
N ILE A 14 0.60 -9.73 11.23
CA ILE A 14 0.00 -9.03 10.10
C ILE A 14 0.95 -7.90 9.71
N TYR A 15 1.31 -7.85 8.45
CA TYR A 15 2.04 -6.73 7.86
C TYR A 15 1.06 -5.90 7.05
N LEU A 16 1.18 -4.57 7.13
CA LEU A 16 0.49 -3.65 6.24
C LEU A 16 1.47 -2.59 5.75
N ASP A 17 1.14 -2.02 4.59
CA ASP A 17 1.90 -0.96 3.97
C ASP A 17 1.01 -0.17 3.01
N GLU A 18 1.45 1.03 2.68
CA GLU A 18 0.88 1.89 1.66
C GLU A 18 1.73 1.86 0.38
N ALA A 19 1.06 1.81 -0.77
CA ALA A 19 1.70 1.91 -2.07
C ALA A 19 0.93 2.85 -3.00
N TRP A 20 1.63 3.44 -3.96
CA TRP A 20 1.05 4.32 -4.96
C TRP A 20 1.49 3.93 -6.36
N VAL A 21 0.51 3.90 -7.28
CA VAL A 21 0.74 3.64 -8.70
C VAL A 21 0.38 4.89 -9.50
N ASN A 22 1.33 5.43 -10.24
CA ASN A 22 1.08 6.57 -11.12
C ASN A 22 0.26 6.14 -12.34
N THR A 23 -0.75 6.92 -12.73
CA THR A 23 -1.55 6.67 -13.95
C THR A 23 -0.71 6.62 -15.22
N ASN A 24 0.36 7.40 -15.29
CA ASN A 24 1.27 7.45 -16.44
C ASN A 24 2.41 6.41 -16.36
N HIS A 25 2.23 5.31 -15.61
CA HIS A 25 3.23 4.25 -15.54
C HIS A 25 3.28 3.49 -16.87
N SER A 26 4.22 3.89 -17.72
CA SER A 26 4.46 3.28 -19.03
C SER A 26 5.91 2.79 -19.15
N PRO A 27 6.16 1.67 -19.84
CA PRO A 27 7.51 1.23 -20.10
C PRO A 27 8.21 2.23 -21.01
N LYS A 28 9.42 2.64 -20.64
CA LYS A 28 10.26 3.55 -21.45
C LYS A 28 10.60 2.95 -22.82
N PHE A 29 10.62 1.63 -22.93
CA PHE A 29 11.02 0.89 -24.13
C PHE A 29 10.03 -0.24 -24.41
N ILE A 30 9.74 -0.50 -25.68
CA ILE A 30 8.91 -1.62 -26.13
C ILE A 30 9.79 -2.52 -27.00
N ARG A 31 9.90 -3.81 -26.63
CA ARG A 31 10.74 -4.81 -27.35
C ARG A 31 10.30 -5.09 -28.78
N GLN A 32 9.12 -4.61 -29.17
CA GLN A 32 8.52 -4.85 -30.47
C GLN A 32 9.01 -3.88 -31.56
N SER A 33 9.81 -2.86 -31.21
CA SER A 33 10.46 -1.99 -32.21
C SER A 33 11.97 -2.13 -32.17
N SER A 34 12.58 -2.33 -33.35
CA SER A 34 14.03 -2.39 -33.53
C SER A 34 14.73 -1.06 -33.23
N ALA A 35 13.99 0.05 -33.31
CA ALA A 35 14.46 1.40 -33.00
C ALA A 35 14.29 1.79 -31.52
N SER A 36 13.69 0.93 -30.67
CA SER A 36 13.30 1.28 -29.30
C SER A 36 12.34 2.49 -29.20
N GLU A 37 11.69 2.84 -30.30
CA GLU A 37 10.68 3.89 -30.39
C GLU A 37 9.28 3.30 -30.19
N GLY A 38 8.44 3.95 -29.38
CA GLY A 38 7.07 3.52 -29.11
C GLY A 38 6.61 3.58 -27.65
N GLY A 39 7.53 3.85 -26.70
CA GLY A 39 7.14 4.13 -25.32
C GLY A 39 6.29 5.39 -25.21
N LEU A 40 5.28 5.39 -24.32
CA LEU A 40 4.42 6.54 -24.09
C LEU A 40 5.27 7.69 -23.51
N LYS A 41 5.45 8.78 -24.25
CA LYS A 41 6.23 9.97 -23.81
C LYS A 41 5.43 10.85 -22.84
N VAL A 42 4.87 10.25 -21.79
CA VAL A 42 4.25 10.99 -20.69
C VAL A 42 5.27 11.19 -19.58
N SER A 43 5.24 12.37 -18.97
CA SER A 43 6.06 12.66 -17.81
C SER A 43 5.70 11.70 -16.67
N LEU A 44 6.65 10.86 -16.25
CA LEU A 44 6.54 10.03 -15.07
C LEU A 44 6.29 10.93 -13.85
N GLY A 45 5.29 10.59 -13.03
CA GLY A 45 4.96 11.32 -11.80
C GLY A 45 3.95 12.46 -11.92
N LYS A 46 3.50 12.82 -13.15
CA LYS A 46 2.35 13.72 -13.35
C LYS A 46 1.06 12.91 -13.53
N GLY A 47 -0.05 13.50 -13.11
CA GLY A 47 -1.39 12.92 -13.22
C GLY A 47 -1.85 12.24 -11.92
N SER A 48 -3.10 11.79 -11.90
CA SER A 48 -3.68 11.11 -10.75
C SER A 48 -2.88 9.85 -10.39
N ARG A 49 -2.94 9.47 -9.12
CA ARG A 49 -2.28 8.28 -8.57
C ARG A 49 -3.36 7.32 -8.06
N LEU A 50 -3.13 6.03 -8.16
CA LEU A 50 -3.91 5.05 -7.43
C LEU A 50 -3.20 4.82 -6.10
N ILE A 51 -3.87 5.16 -5.00
CA ILE A 51 -3.37 4.93 -3.65
C ILE A 51 -3.96 3.59 -3.17
N ILE A 52 -3.09 2.75 -2.61
CA ILE A 52 -3.40 1.40 -2.14
C ILE A 52 -2.88 1.30 -0.72
N CYS A 53 -3.72 0.84 0.21
CA CYS A 53 -3.31 0.36 1.52
C CYS A 53 -3.89 -1.06 1.69
N HIS A 54 -3.07 -1.99 2.17
CA HIS A 54 -3.50 -3.38 2.35
C HIS A 54 -2.74 -4.04 3.48
N ALA A 55 -3.43 -4.95 4.18
CA ALA A 55 -2.83 -5.84 5.18
C ALA A 55 -2.83 -7.31 4.74
N GLY A 56 -1.82 -8.07 5.17
CA GLY A 56 -1.68 -9.50 4.92
C GLY A 56 -0.98 -10.24 6.05
N TYR A 57 -1.27 -11.54 6.17
CA TYR A 57 -0.62 -12.40 7.15
C TYR A 57 0.80 -12.75 6.73
N ALA A 58 1.72 -12.79 7.69
CA ALA A 58 3.12 -13.15 7.47
C ALA A 58 3.33 -14.51 6.82
N ASN A 59 2.47 -15.48 7.12
CA ASN A 59 2.57 -16.88 6.74
C ASN A 59 1.44 -17.34 5.79
N GLN A 60 0.57 -16.42 5.35
CA GLN A 60 -0.55 -16.73 4.46
C GLN A 60 -0.69 -15.64 3.38
N SER A 61 -1.92 -15.41 2.92
CA SER A 61 -2.27 -14.40 1.94
C SER A 61 -2.67 -13.07 2.57
N PHE A 62 -3.04 -12.14 1.70
CA PHE A 62 -3.79 -10.94 2.06
C PHE A 62 -5.05 -11.26 2.86
N ILE A 63 -5.40 -10.35 3.78
CA ILE A 63 -6.63 -10.43 4.55
C ILE A 63 -7.81 -10.07 3.63
N PRO A 64 -8.83 -10.92 3.50
CA PRO A 64 -10.01 -10.60 2.69
C PRO A 64 -10.64 -9.28 3.11
N SER A 65 -11.01 -8.45 2.14
CA SER A 65 -11.64 -7.13 2.35
C SER A 65 -10.78 -6.11 3.11
N ALA A 66 -9.48 -6.36 3.31
CA ALA A 66 -8.57 -5.37 3.91
C ALA A 66 -8.01 -4.36 2.91
N GLN A 67 -8.36 -4.44 1.62
CA GLN A 67 -7.90 -3.48 0.63
C GLN A 67 -8.61 -2.13 0.78
N LEU A 68 -7.83 -1.06 0.84
CA LEU A 68 -8.28 0.30 0.61
C LEU A 68 -7.62 0.79 -0.68
N VAL A 69 -8.43 1.04 -1.70
CA VAL A 69 -7.96 1.49 -3.01
C VAL A 69 -8.78 2.69 -3.46
N PHE A 70 -8.12 3.81 -3.74
CA PHE A 70 -8.79 4.99 -4.24
C PHE A 70 -7.88 5.83 -5.15
N LEU A 71 -8.52 6.58 -6.04
CA LEU A 71 -7.82 7.51 -6.93
C LEU A 71 -7.55 8.82 -6.18
N SER A 72 -6.30 9.26 -6.30
CA SER A 72 -5.81 10.54 -5.84
C SER A 72 -6.41 11.67 -6.69
N LYS A 73 -7.03 12.63 -6.00
CA LYS A 73 -7.59 13.87 -6.56
C LYS A 73 -6.55 14.98 -6.57
N SER A 74 -5.54 14.91 -5.69
CA SER A 74 -4.39 15.81 -5.70
C SER A 74 -3.35 15.37 -6.74
N THR A 75 -2.55 16.31 -7.24
CA THR A 75 -1.40 15.99 -8.11
C THR A 75 -0.06 16.24 -7.42
N VAL A 76 -0.11 16.75 -6.18
CA VAL A 76 1.06 17.25 -5.45
C VAL A 76 1.59 16.15 -4.53
N ASP A 77 1.00 15.96 -3.36
CA ASP A 77 1.44 14.98 -2.36
C ASP A 77 0.32 13.97 -2.06
N TYR A 78 0.67 12.68 -1.98
CA TYR A 78 -0.28 11.62 -1.64
C TYR A 78 -0.63 11.63 -0.14
N HIS A 79 0.25 12.15 0.71
CA HIS A 79 -0.01 12.28 2.15
C HIS A 79 -1.20 13.21 2.45
N GLU A 80 -1.59 14.09 1.52
CA GLU A 80 -2.80 14.90 1.65
C GLU A 80 -4.07 14.03 1.70
N GLU A 81 -4.05 12.88 1.01
CA GLU A 81 -5.22 12.02 0.83
C GLU A 81 -5.14 10.71 1.61
N MET A 82 -3.94 10.12 1.74
CA MET A 82 -3.67 9.09 2.75
C MET A 82 -3.17 9.78 4.02
N ASN A 83 -4.11 10.34 4.77
CA ASN A 83 -3.89 11.03 6.03
C ASN A 83 -4.36 10.18 7.23
N SER A 84 -4.17 10.70 8.44
CA SER A 84 -4.50 10.01 9.69
C SER A 84 -5.98 9.64 9.80
N GLU A 85 -6.90 10.48 9.34
CA GLU A 85 -8.34 10.19 9.39
C GLU A 85 -8.70 9.00 8.49
N VAL A 86 -8.20 8.99 7.25
CA VAL A 86 -8.42 7.91 6.29
C VAL A 86 -7.79 6.61 6.78
N PHE A 87 -6.53 6.67 7.20
CA PHE A 87 -5.81 5.52 7.74
C PHE A 87 -6.52 4.95 8.97
N LYS A 88 -6.86 5.78 9.96
CA LYS A 88 -7.52 5.37 11.20
C LYS A 88 -8.86 4.70 10.94
N LYS A 89 -9.67 5.25 10.03
CA LYS A 89 -10.95 4.64 9.66
C LYS A 89 -10.74 3.23 9.10
N TRP A 90 -9.85 3.09 8.12
CA TRP A 90 -9.52 1.80 7.53
C TRP A 90 -8.93 0.83 8.54
N PHE A 91 -8.02 1.30 9.39
CA PHE A 91 -7.36 0.49 10.41
C PHE A 91 -8.37 -0.04 11.43
N LEU A 92 -9.35 0.77 11.85
CA LEU A 92 -10.44 0.31 12.71
C LEU A 92 -11.32 -0.73 12.03
N ASP A 93 -11.62 -0.57 10.74
CA ASP A 93 -12.40 -1.55 9.98
C ASP A 93 -11.63 -2.87 9.81
N LEU A 94 -10.31 -2.80 9.57
CA LEU A 94 -9.41 -3.96 9.59
C LEU A 94 -9.48 -4.67 10.95
N LEU A 95 -9.28 -3.94 12.06
CA LEU A 95 -9.28 -4.51 13.41
C LEU A 95 -10.59 -5.21 13.77
N ARG A 96 -11.74 -4.67 13.32
CA ARG A 96 -13.05 -5.31 13.53
C ARG A 96 -13.20 -6.65 12.80
N GLY A 97 -12.44 -6.86 11.73
CA GLY A 97 -12.44 -8.09 10.94
C GLY A 97 -11.43 -9.15 11.42
N LEU A 98 -10.66 -8.88 12.48
CA LEU A 98 -9.68 -9.83 13.02
C LEU A 98 -10.30 -10.65 14.15
N ASP A 99 -10.32 -11.97 13.97
CA ASP A 99 -10.99 -12.91 14.89
C ASP A 99 -10.15 -13.29 16.11
N GLU A 100 -8.83 -13.04 16.08
CA GLU A 100 -7.91 -13.46 17.13
C GLU A 100 -6.87 -12.39 17.49
N PRO A 101 -6.33 -12.41 18.73
CA PRO A 101 -5.25 -11.52 19.11
C PRO A 101 -4.02 -11.70 18.21
N CYS A 102 -3.68 -10.67 17.43
CA CYS A 102 -2.57 -10.68 16.49
C CYS A 102 -1.51 -9.60 16.80
N VAL A 103 -0.36 -9.67 16.13
CA VAL A 103 0.67 -8.63 16.15
C VAL A 103 0.63 -7.93 14.80
N ILE A 104 0.37 -6.62 14.80
CA ILE A 104 0.38 -5.82 13.57
C ILE A 104 1.72 -5.09 13.49
N VAL A 105 2.37 -5.21 12.35
CA VAL A 105 3.63 -4.55 12.03
C VAL A 105 3.35 -3.49 10.97
N ILE A 106 3.65 -2.25 11.32
CA ILE A 106 3.47 -1.05 10.50
C ILE A 106 4.79 -0.28 10.49
N ASP A 107 5.03 0.52 9.45
CA ASP A 107 6.15 1.47 9.46
C ASP A 107 5.85 2.66 10.40
N ASN A 108 6.79 3.58 10.53
CA ASN A 108 6.67 4.73 11.44
C ASN A 108 6.29 6.03 10.69
N ALA A 109 5.35 5.96 9.75
CA ALA A 109 4.78 7.17 9.16
C ALA A 109 4.09 8.02 10.26
N SER A 110 4.24 9.35 10.19
CA SER A 110 3.79 10.24 11.27
C SER A 110 2.29 10.13 11.56
N TYR A 111 1.48 9.97 10.50
CA TYR A 111 0.03 9.88 10.59
C TYR A 111 -0.47 8.56 11.20
N HIS A 112 0.40 7.56 11.41
CA HIS A 112 0.06 6.34 12.15
C HIS A 112 -0.12 6.56 13.65
N SER A 113 0.36 7.69 14.19
CA SER A 113 0.37 8.01 15.62
C SER A 113 -0.47 9.24 15.99
N GLU A 114 -1.41 9.64 15.13
CA GLU A 114 -2.31 10.79 15.35
C GLU A 114 -3.65 10.43 16.03
#